data_AF-A0A918YHF1-F1
#
_entry.id   AF-A0A918YHF1-F1
#
_cell.length_a   1.000
_cell.length_b   1.000
_cell.length_c   1.000
_cell.angle_alpha   90.00
_cell.angle_beta   90.00
_cell.angle_gamma   90.00
#
_symmetry.space_group_name_H-M   'P 1'
#
loop_
_entity.id
_entity.type
_entity.pdbx_description
1 polymer ?
#
loop_
_entity_poly.entity_id
_entity_poly.type
_entity_poly.pdbx_seq_one_letter_code
_entity_poly.pdbx_strand_id
1 'polypeptide(L)'
;MHDRPLHPDDMDVVLRMAEQTEGPASAELVRYWAQRQPQAFSVYRLVSTGRIVAFTARLALPAPPDPEDLATDPVVAAAWEHTDATAPVGPGEHIGISRFSVYPERYQVPSRVIDLSSSRAQAEAARARGRAYGFAVWRDAEAWAERVEGTLGDTGARPRVGEHTYGLFGVDWRHVPVEAWLGRFISAVEDPAPSGPSGFSRTAFDQAVREALTHWRVPAAFAAFAACALTRTRLAADLADPVPQLRALLRQAVDDLAGDPRGVRAREALTAGHFSGAPTQEAAARRLALPYGTYRRHLRQGLDLLCESLWQQELHGHR
;
A
#
# COMPACT_ATOMS: atom_id res chain seq x y z
N MET A 1 0.44 1.07 -7.97
CA MET A 1 -0.29 -0.17 -8.33
C MET A 1 -1.62 -0.12 -7.63
N HIS A 2 -2.62 -0.79 -8.18
CA HIS A 2 -3.87 -1.06 -7.46
C HIS A 2 -4.15 -2.55 -7.60
N ASP A 3 -4.96 -3.10 -6.71
CA ASP A 3 -5.42 -4.48 -6.81
C ASP A 3 -6.95 -4.54 -6.93
N ARG A 4 -7.44 -5.68 -7.41
CA ARG A 4 -8.86 -5.99 -7.55
C ARG A 4 -9.09 -7.48 -7.26
N PRO A 5 -10.31 -7.89 -6.91
CA PRO A 5 -10.68 -9.30 -6.92
C PRO A 5 -10.36 -9.95 -8.27
N LEU A 6 -10.04 -11.24 -8.25
CA LEU A 6 -9.82 -12.04 -9.44
C LEU A 6 -11.05 -12.03 -10.36
N HIS A 7 -10.87 -11.64 -11.61
CA HIS A 7 -11.88 -11.78 -12.66
C HIS A 7 -11.61 -13.06 -13.47
N PRO A 8 -12.64 -13.76 -14.02
CA PRO A 8 -12.43 -14.94 -14.85
C PRO A 8 -11.44 -14.74 -16.00
N ASP A 9 -11.47 -13.57 -16.65
CA ASP A 9 -10.54 -13.22 -17.75
C ASP A 9 -9.07 -13.10 -17.30
N ASP A 10 -8.80 -13.00 -16.00
CA ASP A 10 -7.45 -12.90 -15.45
C ASP A 10 -6.80 -14.27 -15.28
N MET A 11 -7.59 -15.35 -15.32
CA MET A 11 -7.18 -16.70 -14.94
C MET A 11 -5.96 -17.19 -15.72
N ASP A 12 -6.00 -17.03 -17.05
CA ASP A 12 -4.88 -17.46 -17.91
C ASP A 12 -3.57 -16.74 -17.57
N VAL A 13 -3.64 -15.47 -17.19
CA VAL A 13 -2.45 -14.69 -16.79
C VAL A 13 -1.95 -15.16 -15.42
N VAL A 14 -2.87 -15.34 -14.46
CA VAL A 14 -2.56 -15.78 -13.10
C VAL A 14 -1.94 -17.18 -13.09
N LEU A 15 -2.49 -18.12 -13.86
CA LEU A 15 -1.95 -19.48 -13.99
C LEU A 15 -0.55 -19.48 -14.61
N ARG A 16 -0.34 -18.70 -15.67
CA ARG A 16 1.00 -18.55 -16.27
C ARG A 16 2.00 -17.98 -15.27
N MET A 17 1.61 -16.97 -14.49
CA MET A 17 2.48 -16.38 -13.47
C MET A 17 2.84 -17.39 -12.37
N ALA A 18 1.87 -18.18 -11.92
CA ALA A 18 2.09 -19.25 -10.95
C ALA A 18 3.05 -20.31 -11.51
N GLU A 19 2.80 -20.79 -12.71
CA GLU A 19 3.61 -21.82 -13.37
C GLU A 19 5.06 -21.36 -13.58
N GLN A 20 5.26 -20.13 -14.06
CA GLN A 20 6.60 -19.59 -14.28
C GLN A 20 7.40 -19.35 -12.99
N THR A 21 6.71 -19.12 -11.88
CA THR A 21 7.35 -18.68 -10.62
C THR A 21 7.53 -19.82 -9.63
N GLU A 22 6.50 -20.64 -9.49
CA GLU A 22 6.41 -21.72 -8.50
C GLU A 22 6.28 -23.12 -9.15
N GLY A 23 6.13 -23.18 -10.47
CA GLY A 23 6.04 -24.44 -11.21
C GLY A 23 4.60 -24.92 -11.46
N PRO A 24 4.43 -25.97 -12.30
CA PRO A 24 3.12 -26.44 -12.74
C PRO A 24 2.25 -26.97 -11.60
N ALA A 25 2.86 -27.61 -10.58
CA ALA A 25 2.11 -28.09 -9.41
C ALA A 25 1.42 -26.94 -8.66
N SER A 26 2.10 -25.80 -8.46
CA SER A 26 1.47 -24.63 -7.86
C SER A 26 0.39 -24.03 -8.76
N ALA A 27 0.56 -24.04 -10.10
CA ALA A 27 -0.47 -23.56 -11.02
C ALA A 27 -1.76 -24.40 -10.95
N GLU A 28 -1.64 -25.72 -10.80
CA GLU A 28 -2.80 -26.59 -10.55
C GLU A 28 -3.51 -26.25 -9.25
N LEU A 29 -2.76 -25.99 -8.16
CA LEU A 29 -3.34 -25.56 -6.89
C LEU A 29 -4.00 -24.19 -6.97
N VAL A 30 -3.42 -23.26 -7.74
CA VAL A 30 -4.05 -21.95 -8.02
C VAL A 30 -5.37 -22.15 -8.74
N ARG A 31 -5.43 -23.03 -9.76
CA ARG A 31 -6.68 -23.34 -10.46
C ARG A 31 -7.71 -23.94 -9.52
N TYR A 32 -7.31 -24.92 -8.71
CA TYR A 32 -8.16 -25.57 -7.71
C TYR A 32 -8.80 -24.55 -6.76
N TRP A 33 -7.96 -23.70 -6.15
CA TRP A 33 -8.43 -22.70 -5.20
C TRP A 33 -9.23 -21.57 -5.84
N ALA A 34 -8.91 -21.17 -7.07
CA ALA A 34 -9.67 -20.14 -7.76
C ALA A 34 -11.09 -20.61 -8.13
N GLN A 35 -11.31 -21.91 -8.32
CA GLN A 35 -12.65 -22.47 -8.53
C GLN A 35 -13.47 -22.50 -7.22
N ARG A 36 -12.82 -22.82 -6.09
CA ARG A 36 -13.50 -22.98 -4.79
C ARG A 36 -13.67 -21.66 -4.02
N GLN A 37 -12.66 -20.79 -4.08
CA GLN A 37 -12.61 -19.51 -3.38
C GLN A 37 -12.05 -18.39 -4.29
N PRO A 38 -12.72 -18.03 -5.41
CA PRO A 38 -12.27 -16.92 -6.27
C PRO A 38 -12.12 -15.60 -5.51
N GLN A 39 -12.95 -15.38 -4.48
CA GLN A 39 -12.90 -14.21 -3.59
C GLN A 39 -11.62 -14.14 -2.74
N ALA A 40 -10.90 -15.24 -2.56
CA ALA A 40 -9.64 -15.28 -1.82
C ALA A 40 -8.48 -14.65 -2.61
N PHE A 41 -8.65 -14.46 -3.92
CA PHE A 41 -7.62 -13.97 -4.82
C PHE A 41 -7.68 -12.46 -5.02
N SER A 42 -6.52 -11.82 -4.98
CA SER A 42 -6.34 -10.41 -5.33
C SER A 42 -5.31 -10.29 -6.45
N VAL A 43 -5.66 -9.56 -7.51
CA VAL A 43 -4.84 -9.36 -8.71
C VAL A 43 -4.34 -7.92 -8.74
N TYR A 44 -3.02 -7.74 -8.80
CA TYR A 44 -2.35 -6.45 -8.73
C TYR A 44 -1.96 -5.97 -10.13
N ARG A 45 -2.28 -4.70 -10.41
CA ARG A 45 -2.10 -4.07 -11.71
C ARG A 45 -1.31 -2.79 -11.63
N LEU A 46 -0.55 -2.52 -12.69
CA LEU A 46 0.05 -1.21 -12.92
C LEU A 46 -1.05 -0.21 -13.25
N VAL A 47 -1.07 0.92 -12.54
CA VAL A 47 -2.06 1.99 -12.75
C VAL A 47 -1.93 2.60 -14.16
N SER A 48 -0.71 2.67 -14.68
CA SER A 48 -0.41 3.27 -15.98
C SER A 48 -0.85 2.43 -17.16
N THR A 49 -0.80 1.11 -17.07
CA THR A 49 -1.01 0.20 -18.21
C THR A 49 -2.13 -0.82 -18.01
N GLY A 50 -2.65 -0.98 -16.80
CA GLY A 50 -3.61 -2.04 -16.46
C GLY A 50 -3.02 -3.46 -16.44
N ARG A 51 -1.73 -3.61 -16.78
CA ARG A 51 -1.01 -4.90 -16.81
C ARG A 51 -1.02 -5.55 -15.44
N ILE A 52 -1.41 -6.82 -15.37
CA ILE A 52 -1.27 -7.66 -14.19
C ILE A 52 0.21 -7.92 -13.94
N VAL A 53 0.65 -7.68 -12.71
CA VAL A 53 2.06 -7.85 -12.31
C VAL A 53 2.24 -8.79 -11.14
N ALA A 54 1.23 -8.95 -10.29
CA ALA A 54 1.25 -9.91 -9.20
C ALA A 54 -0.15 -10.42 -8.90
N PHE A 55 -0.23 -11.55 -8.20
CA PHE A 55 -1.45 -11.98 -7.55
C PHE A 55 -1.13 -12.56 -6.17
N THR A 56 -2.12 -12.52 -5.28
CA THR A 56 -2.05 -13.13 -3.96
C THR A 56 -3.32 -13.93 -3.72
N ALA A 57 -3.24 -14.95 -2.87
CA ALA A 57 -4.40 -15.70 -2.41
C ALA A 57 -4.35 -15.89 -0.90
N ARG A 58 -5.46 -15.56 -0.24
CA ARG A 58 -5.63 -15.67 1.21
C ARG A 58 -6.88 -16.47 1.50
N LEU A 59 -6.66 -17.75 1.80
CA LEU A 59 -7.73 -18.73 1.99
C LEU A 59 -8.33 -18.57 3.39
N ALA A 60 -9.65 -18.75 3.49
CA ALA A 60 -10.34 -18.93 4.76
C ALA A 60 -10.92 -20.35 4.79
N LEU A 61 -10.48 -21.15 5.74
CA LEU A 61 -10.76 -22.60 5.78
C LEU A 61 -11.51 -22.92 7.08
N PRO A 62 -12.84 -23.12 7.04
CA PRO A 62 -13.64 -23.40 8.21
C PRO A 62 -13.34 -24.79 8.79
N ALA A 63 -13.52 -24.95 10.10
CA ALA A 63 -13.52 -26.26 10.74
C ALA A 63 -14.92 -26.92 10.63
N PRO A 64 -15.01 -28.24 10.39
CA PRO A 64 -13.89 -29.18 10.16
C PRO A 64 -13.25 -29.02 8.77
N PRO A 65 -11.98 -29.41 8.59
CA PRO A 65 -11.31 -29.35 7.29
C PRO A 65 -12.02 -30.23 6.25
N ASP A 66 -12.09 -29.75 5.02
CA ASP A 66 -12.58 -30.54 3.89
C ASP A 66 -11.51 -31.58 3.48
N PRO A 67 -11.83 -32.89 3.47
CA PRO A 67 -10.89 -33.94 3.08
C PRO A 67 -10.30 -33.76 1.68
N GLU A 68 -11.04 -33.17 0.74
CA GLU A 68 -10.55 -32.90 -0.62
C GLU A 68 -9.49 -31.80 -0.61
N ASP A 69 -9.69 -30.76 0.21
CA ASP A 69 -8.72 -29.67 0.37
C ASP A 69 -7.42 -30.18 0.99
N LEU A 70 -7.51 -31.07 1.99
CA LEU A 70 -6.36 -31.71 2.63
C LEU A 70 -5.59 -32.61 1.66
N ALA A 71 -6.31 -33.41 0.86
CA ALA A 71 -5.68 -34.31 -0.12
C ALA A 71 -5.05 -33.55 -1.29
N THR A 72 -5.60 -32.38 -1.64
CA THR A 72 -5.18 -31.62 -2.81
C THR A 72 -4.00 -30.69 -2.52
N ASP A 73 -4.01 -29.94 -1.42
CA ASP A 73 -2.98 -28.95 -1.10
C ASP A 73 -2.15 -29.35 0.14
N PRO A 74 -0.91 -29.86 -0.04
CA PRO A 74 -0.05 -30.28 1.07
C PRO A 74 0.25 -29.18 2.09
N VAL A 75 0.17 -27.91 1.69
CA VAL A 75 0.38 -26.78 2.59
C VAL A 75 -0.82 -26.58 3.51
N VAL A 76 -2.03 -26.79 2.97
CA VAL A 76 -3.27 -26.74 3.76
C VAL A 76 -3.31 -27.93 4.72
N ALA A 77 -2.92 -29.12 4.27
CA ALA A 77 -2.79 -30.28 5.15
C ALA A 77 -1.83 -30.02 6.32
N ALA A 78 -0.62 -29.53 6.04
CA ALA A 78 0.37 -29.22 7.07
C ALA A 78 -0.11 -28.17 8.08
N ALA A 79 -0.92 -27.19 7.63
CA ALA A 79 -1.49 -26.20 8.53
C ALA A 79 -2.53 -26.81 9.48
N TRP A 80 -3.41 -27.66 8.98
CA TRP A 80 -4.39 -28.37 9.82
C TRP A 80 -3.71 -29.34 10.79
N GLU A 81 -2.72 -30.11 10.34
CA GLU A 81 -1.90 -30.98 11.20
C GLU A 81 -1.23 -30.19 12.34
N HIS A 82 -0.70 -29.00 12.04
CA HIS A 82 -0.13 -28.13 13.07
C HIS A 82 -1.18 -27.72 14.11
N THR A 83 -2.40 -27.34 13.66
CA THR A 83 -3.46 -26.97 14.60
C THR A 83 -3.91 -28.13 15.46
N ASP A 84 -4.03 -29.34 14.90
CA ASP A 84 -4.42 -30.55 15.64
C ASP A 84 -3.37 -30.92 16.70
N ALA A 85 -2.09 -30.73 16.39
CA ALA A 85 -0.99 -31.04 17.29
C ALA A 85 -0.81 -30.02 18.44
N THR A 86 -1.22 -28.77 18.23
CA THR A 86 -0.91 -27.66 19.16
C THR A 86 -2.13 -27.18 19.94
N ALA A 87 -3.18 -26.78 19.24
CA ALA A 87 -4.46 -26.42 19.83
C ALA A 87 -5.55 -26.49 18.74
N PRO A 88 -6.39 -27.55 18.73
CA PRO A 88 -7.38 -27.79 17.68
C PRO A 88 -8.34 -26.62 17.46
N VAL A 89 -8.85 -26.52 16.23
CA VAL A 89 -9.82 -25.49 15.83
C VAL A 89 -11.23 -26.03 16.00
N GLY A 90 -12.06 -25.32 16.77
CA GLY A 90 -13.40 -25.75 17.15
C GLY A 90 -14.46 -25.50 16.08
N PRO A 91 -15.66 -26.11 16.21
CA PRO A 91 -16.80 -25.83 15.34
C PRO A 91 -17.15 -24.34 15.33
N GLY A 92 -17.32 -23.77 14.14
CA GLY A 92 -17.59 -22.34 13.95
C GLY A 92 -16.35 -21.45 13.92
N GLU A 93 -15.16 -22.02 14.17
CA GLU A 93 -13.88 -21.37 13.93
C GLU A 93 -13.31 -21.72 12.54
N HIS A 94 -12.29 -20.98 12.10
CA HIS A 94 -11.58 -21.21 10.85
C HIS A 94 -10.09 -20.86 10.98
N ILE A 95 -9.27 -21.37 10.05
CA ILE A 95 -7.89 -20.90 9.83
C ILE A 95 -7.82 -19.99 8.60
N GLY A 96 -6.92 -19.01 8.64
CA GLY A 96 -6.56 -18.21 7.47
C GLY A 96 -5.17 -18.57 6.97
N ILE A 97 -4.98 -18.71 5.65
CA ILE A 97 -3.66 -19.01 5.06
C ILE A 97 -3.35 -18.02 3.93
N SER A 98 -2.27 -17.26 4.05
CA SER A 98 -1.67 -16.52 2.94
C SER A 98 -0.90 -17.49 2.05
N ARG A 99 -1.64 -18.17 1.17
CA ARG A 99 -1.19 -19.37 0.45
C ARG A 99 -0.32 -19.07 -0.77
N PHE A 100 -0.65 -18.01 -1.51
CA PHE A 100 0.10 -17.57 -2.69
C PHE A 100 0.44 -16.09 -2.57
N SER A 101 1.70 -15.75 -2.91
CA SER A 101 2.18 -14.37 -3.03
C SER A 101 3.14 -14.29 -4.22
N VAL A 102 2.57 -14.28 -5.42
CA VAL A 102 3.31 -14.41 -6.67
C VAL A 102 3.48 -13.05 -7.32
N TYR A 103 4.73 -12.58 -7.32
CA TYR A 103 5.18 -11.44 -8.10
C TYR A 103 6.43 -11.86 -8.87
N PRO A 104 6.33 -12.32 -10.13
CA PRO A 104 7.45 -12.98 -10.82
C PRO A 104 8.74 -12.15 -10.86
N GLU A 105 8.61 -10.82 -11.04
CA GLU A 105 9.74 -9.89 -11.15
C GLU A 105 10.45 -9.65 -9.78
N ARG A 106 9.80 -9.97 -8.66
CA ARG A 106 10.29 -9.79 -7.28
C ARG A 106 9.70 -10.85 -6.33
N TYR A 107 9.83 -12.13 -6.69
CA TYR A 107 9.17 -13.20 -5.96
C TYR A 107 9.71 -13.31 -4.53
N GLN A 108 8.82 -13.18 -3.54
CA GLN A 108 9.10 -13.29 -2.11
C GLN A 108 10.31 -12.49 -1.59
N VAL A 109 10.59 -11.34 -2.23
CA VAL A 109 11.53 -10.33 -1.73
C VAL A 109 10.77 -9.02 -1.41
N PRO A 110 11.32 -8.13 -0.57
CA PRO A 110 10.68 -6.87 -0.25
C PRO A 110 10.26 -6.09 -1.50
N SER A 111 8.98 -5.74 -1.57
CA SER A 111 8.40 -5.03 -2.71
C SER A 111 7.07 -4.40 -2.32
N ARG A 112 6.66 -3.37 -3.07
CA ARG A 112 5.36 -2.70 -2.85
C ARG A 112 4.15 -3.66 -2.92
N VAL A 113 4.26 -4.74 -3.68
CA VAL A 113 3.21 -5.77 -3.76
C VAL A 113 3.14 -6.54 -2.44
N ILE A 114 4.29 -6.96 -1.92
CA ILE A 114 4.37 -7.65 -0.63
C ILE A 114 3.92 -6.73 0.51
N ASP A 115 4.31 -5.45 0.51
CA ASP A 115 3.89 -4.49 1.53
C ASP A 115 2.37 -4.29 1.53
N LEU A 116 1.77 -4.09 0.34
CA LEU A 116 0.33 -3.94 0.19
C LEU A 116 -0.44 -5.22 0.51
N SER A 117 0.10 -6.39 0.13
CA SER A 117 -0.46 -7.70 0.48
C SER A 117 -0.46 -7.93 1.99
N SER A 118 0.67 -7.65 2.65
CA SER A 118 0.83 -7.76 4.10
C SER A 118 -0.10 -6.81 4.85
N SER A 119 -0.22 -5.56 4.41
CA SER A 119 -1.17 -4.59 4.97
C SER A 119 -2.62 -5.09 4.87
N ARG A 120 -3.00 -5.68 3.73
CA ARG A 120 -4.34 -6.28 3.56
C ARG A 120 -4.53 -7.51 4.45
N ALA A 121 -3.52 -8.36 4.59
CA ALA A 121 -3.59 -9.52 5.48
C ALA A 121 -3.79 -9.10 6.94
N GLN A 122 -3.08 -8.06 7.39
CA GLN A 122 -3.27 -7.45 8.71
C GLN A 122 -4.68 -6.89 8.88
N ALA A 123 -5.18 -6.17 7.88
CA ALA A 123 -6.50 -5.57 7.91
C ALA A 123 -7.64 -6.62 7.88
N GLU A 124 -7.44 -7.75 7.22
CA GLU A 124 -8.36 -8.90 7.24
C GLU A 124 -8.30 -9.62 8.59
N ALA A 125 -7.11 -9.83 9.15
CA ALA A 125 -6.95 -10.42 10.48
C ALA A 125 -7.69 -9.60 11.55
N ALA A 126 -7.58 -8.27 11.51
CA ALA A 126 -8.29 -7.39 12.44
C ALA A 126 -9.83 -7.41 12.30
N ARG A 127 -10.37 -7.82 11.15
CA ARG A 127 -11.82 -7.90 10.92
C ARG A 127 -12.39 -9.31 11.09
N ALA A 128 -11.55 -10.33 11.09
CA ALA A 128 -11.98 -11.71 11.11
C ALA A 128 -12.60 -12.08 12.46
N ARG A 129 -13.84 -12.59 12.45
CA ARG A 129 -14.49 -13.19 13.61
C ARG A 129 -14.31 -14.71 13.54
N GLY A 130 -14.01 -15.34 14.67
CA GLY A 130 -13.84 -16.81 14.73
C GLY A 130 -12.62 -17.33 13.97
N ARG A 131 -11.60 -16.50 13.73
CA ARG A 131 -10.33 -16.98 13.16
C ARG A 131 -9.43 -17.45 14.31
N ALA A 132 -9.16 -18.75 14.37
CA ALA A 132 -8.28 -19.32 15.39
C ALA A 132 -6.80 -19.10 15.02
N TYR A 133 -6.42 -19.40 13.78
CA TYR A 133 -5.04 -19.27 13.30
C TYR A 133 -4.90 -18.39 12.07
N GLY A 134 -3.73 -17.77 11.93
CA GLY A 134 -3.25 -17.16 10.70
C GLY A 134 -1.92 -17.80 10.31
N PHE A 135 -1.82 -18.25 9.06
CA PHE A 135 -0.62 -18.83 8.49
C PHE A 135 -0.12 -18.05 7.29
N ALA A 136 1.19 -18.10 7.08
CA ALA A 136 1.87 -17.59 5.90
C ALA A 136 2.90 -18.59 5.39
N VAL A 137 3.09 -18.57 4.06
CA VAL A 137 3.82 -19.62 3.34
C VAL A 137 4.92 -18.96 2.51
N TRP A 138 6.17 -19.36 2.73
CA TRP A 138 7.32 -18.84 1.99
C TRP A 138 8.21 -19.97 1.51
N ARG A 139 8.83 -19.81 0.33
CA ARG A 139 9.71 -20.82 -0.25
C ARG A 139 11.06 -20.84 0.45
N ASP A 140 11.64 -19.68 0.68
CA ASP A 140 12.89 -19.52 1.43
C ASP A 140 12.55 -19.41 2.93
N ALA A 141 12.41 -20.56 3.59
CA ALA A 141 11.96 -20.60 4.98
C ALA A 141 12.98 -19.92 5.90
N GLU A 142 14.27 -20.13 5.66
CA GLU A 142 15.36 -19.60 6.46
C GLU A 142 15.41 -18.08 6.41
N ALA A 143 15.36 -17.48 5.21
CA ALA A 143 15.37 -16.02 5.07
C ALA A 143 14.12 -15.36 5.66
N TRP A 144 12.97 -16.03 5.58
CA TRP A 144 11.72 -15.49 6.12
C TRP A 144 11.58 -15.69 7.63
N ALA A 145 12.19 -16.72 8.21
CA ALA A 145 12.16 -16.96 9.66
C ALA A 145 12.71 -15.77 10.46
N GLU A 146 13.86 -15.23 10.05
CA GLU A 146 14.45 -14.02 10.66
C GLU A 146 13.52 -12.81 10.50
N ARG A 147 12.92 -12.65 9.32
CA ARG A 147 12.10 -11.47 9.01
C ARG A 147 10.76 -11.43 9.72
N VAL A 148 10.19 -12.59 10.05
CA VAL A 148 8.89 -12.69 10.72
C VAL A 148 9.02 -12.95 12.21
N GLU A 149 10.24 -13.04 12.72
CA GLU A 149 10.51 -13.22 14.14
C GLU A 149 9.71 -12.22 15.00
N GLY A 150 9.08 -12.72 16.05
CA GLY A 150 8.18 -11.94 16.90
C GLY A 150 6.77 -11.72 16.35
N THR A 151 6.54 -11.83 15.04
CA THR A 151 5.19 -11.68 14.44
C THR A 151 4.55 -13.03 14.11
N LEU A 152 5.28 -13.98 13.56
CA LEU A 152 4.82 -15.35 13.31
C LEU A 152 5.84 -16.33 13.88
N GLY A 153 5.34 -17.44 14.44
CA GLY A 153 6.19 -18.55 14.85
C GLY A 153 6.44 -19.49 13.68
N ASP A 154 7.67 -20.00 13.54
CA ASP A 154 7.95 -21.12 12.63
C ASP A 154 7.26 -22.38 13.18
N THR A 155 6.42 -23.01 12.36
CA THR A 155 5.74 -24.26 12.74
C THR A 155 6.67 -25.47 12.68
N GLY A 156 7.84 -25.33 12.02
CA GLY A 156 8.74 -26.42 11.66
C GLY A 156 8.26 -27.23 10.45
N ALA A 157 7.02 -27.06 9.99
CA ALA A 157 6.50 -27.78 8.85
C ALA A 157 7.15 -27.30 7.54
N ARG A 158 7.47 -28.26 6.68
CA ARG A 158 8.13 -28.05 5.39
C ARG A 158 7.40 -28.79 4.25
N PRO A 159 6.13 -28.46 3.96
CA PRO A 159 5.37 -29.10 2.88
C PRO A 159 6.05 -28.92 1.51
N ARG A 160 5.96 -29.97 0.68
CA ARG A 160 6.48 -29.96 -0.69
C ARG A 160 5.34 -29.81 -1.70
N VAL A 161 5.52 -28.91 -2.66
CA VAL A 161 4.62 -28.71 -3.80
C VAL A 161 5.46 -28.79 -5.07
N GLY A 162 5.23 -29.85 -5.85
CA GLY A 162 6.08 -30.16 -7.02
C GLY A 162 7.56 -30.28 -6.62
N GLU A 163 8.38 -29.40 -7.18
CA GLU A 163 9.84 -29.37 -6.94
C GLU A 163 10.27 -28.43 -5.82
N HIS A 164 9.33 -27.79 -5.13
CA HIS A 164 9.63 -26.76 -4.14
C HIS A 164 9.15 -27.15 -2.75
N THR A 165 10.00 -26.87 -1.76
CA THR A 165 9.68 -26.98 -0.34
C THR A 165 9.36 -25.59 0.19
N TYR A 166 8.35 -25.48 1.04
CA TYR A 166 7.91 -24.22 1.63
C TYR A 166 7.96 -24.28 3.14
N GLY A 167 8.36 -23.19 3.79
CA GLY A 167 8.17 -22.97 5.22
C GLY A 167 6.76 -22.49 5.52
N LEU A 168 6.18 -23.05 6.58
CA LEU A 168 4.89 -22.64 7.13
C LEU A 168 5.10 -21.93 8.46
N PHE A 169 4.57 -20.72 8.57
CA PHE A 169 4.68 -19.88 9.77
C PHE A 169 3.28 -19.51 10.23
N GLY A 170 3.06 -19.51 11.55
CA GLY A 170 1.73 -19.40 12.13
C GLY A 170 1.68 -18.49 13.35
N VAL A 171 0.47 -18.02 13.63
CA VAL A 171 0.09 -17.38 14.89
C VAL A 171 -1.28 -17.86 15.31
N ASP A 172 -1.42 -18.23 16.58
CA ASP A 172 -2.71 -18.50 17.21
C ASP A 172 -3.27 -17.19 17.79
N TRP A 173 -4.34 -16.69 17.17
CA TRP A 173 -4.98 -15.44 17.54
C TRP A 173 -5.74 -15.53 18.86
N ARG A 174 -6.04 -16.73 19.34
CA ARG A 174 -6.67 -16.93 20.65
C ARG A 174 -5.69 -16.60 21.79
N HIS A 175 -4.39 -16.71 21.51
CA HIS A 175 -3.31 -16.43 22.46
C HIS A 175 -2.71 -15.02 22.30
N VAL A 176 -2.79 -14.45 21.09
CA VAL A 176 -2.27 -13.11 20.80
C VAL A 176 -3.41 -12.22 20.32
N PRO A 177 -3.88 -11.24 21.13
CA PRO A 177 -4.84 -10.24 20.68
C PRO A 177 -4.32 -9.55 19.42
N VAL A 178 -5.17 -9.38 18.42
CA VAL A 178 -4.76 -8.85 17.12
C VAL A 178 -4.11 -7.47 17.25
N GLU A 179 -4.58 -6.64 18.19
CA GLU A 179 -4.02 -5.33 18.48
C GLU A 179 -2.60 -5.42 19.04
N ALA A 180 -2.35 -6.36 19.94
CA ALA A 180 -1.03 -6.61 20.50
C ALA A 180 -0.06 -7.16 19.44
N TRP A 181 -0.56 -7.98 18.52
CA TRP A 181 0.20 -8.47 17.36
C TRP A 181 0.50 -7.36 16.34
N LEU A 182 -0.48 -6.50 16.01
CA LEU A 182 -0.27 -5.34 15.15
C LEU A 182 0.77 -4.38 15.74
N GLY A 183 0.76 -4.21 17.07
CA GLY A 183 1.77 -3.45 17.80
C GLY A 183 3.20 -3.95 17.58
N ARG A 184 3.41 -5.24 17.26
CA ARG A 184 4.74 -5.79 16.98
C ARG A 184 5.31 -5.29 15.64
N PHE A 185 4.46 -4.98 14.66
CA PHE A 185 4.91 -4.31 13.43
C PHE A 185 5.28 -2.85 13.64
N ILE A 186 4.72 -2.20 14.66
CA ILE A 186 4.99 -0.79 15.02
C ILE A 186 6.27 -0.70 15.86
N SER A 187 6.49 -1.65 16.77
CA SER A 187 7.67 -1.68 17.65
C SER A 187 8.93 -2.26 17.00
N ALA A 188 8.80 -3.03 15.92
CA ALA A 188 9.93 -3.54 15.12
C ALA A 188 10.50 -2.50 14.13
N VAL A 189 9.99 -1.26 14.14
CA VAL A 189 10.51 -0.16 13.31
C VAL A 189 11.76 0.41 13.98
N GLU A 190 12.89 -0.29 13.86
CA GLU A 190 14.16 0.43 13.68
C GLU A 190 14.16 0.98 12.25
N ASP A 191 13.90 2.29 12.17
CA ASP A 191 13.72 3.14 10.99
C ASP A 191 12.66 2.68 9.96
N PRO A 192 11.65 3.51 9.63
CA PRO A 192 10.78 3.20 8.49
C PRO A 192 11.67 3.04 7.25
N ALA A 193 11.61 1.87 6.63
CA ALA A 193 12.32 1.60 5.38
C ALA A 193 12.07 2.77 4.42
N PRO A 194 13.13 3.37 3.82
CA PRO A 194 12.98 4.57 3.01
C PRO A 194 11.94 4.30 1.93
N SER A 195 10.85 5.07 2.00
CA SER A 195 9.76 5.05 1.04
C SER A 195 10.33 5.01 -0.38
N GLY A 196 10.18 3.87 -1.07
CA GLY A 196 10.77 3.67 -2.41
C GLY A 196 10.41 4.79 -3.39
N PRO A 197 11.11 4.96 -4.53
CA PRO A 197 11.08 6.16 -5.37
C PRO A 197 9.64 6.61 -5.70
N SER A 198 9.35 7.92 -5.60
CA SER A 198 8.03 8.46 -5.95
C SER A 198 7.62 7.99 -7.35
N GLY A 199 6.32 7.70 -7.54
CA GLY A 199 5.78 7.38 -8.86
C GLY A 199 5.73 8.59 -9.80
N PHE A 200 6.08 9.77 -9.30
CA PHE A 200 6.22 11.01 -10.05
C PHE A 200 7.70 11.39 -10.20
N SER A 201 8.06 11.94 -11.35
CA SER A 201 9.31 12.69 -11.45
C SER A 201 9.17 14.03 -10.71
N ARG A 202 10.29 14.59 -10.23
CA ARG A 202 10.29 15.91 -9.58
C ARG A 202 9.61 16.98 -10.45
N THR A 203 9.90 16.99 -11.76
CA THR A 203 9.31 17.96 -12.70
C THR A 203 7.79 17.79 -12.83
N ALA A 204 7.29 16.56 -12.89
CA ALA A 204 5.85 16.30 -12.98
C ALA A 204 5.13 16.69 -11.68
N PHE A 205 5.78 16.49 -10.53
CA PHE A 205 5.27 16.90 -9.23
C PHE A 205 5.18 18.43 -9.10
N ASP A 206 6.24 19.16 -9.45
CA ASP A 206 6.26 20.62 -9.42
C ASP A 206 5.16 21.22 -10.30
N GLN A 207 4.91 20.62 -11.47
CA GLN A 207 3.82 21.02 -12.35
C GLN A 207 2.45 20.79 -11.71
N ALA A 208 2.25 19.65 -11.06
CA ALA A 208 0.99 19.30 -10.39
C ALA A 208 0.67 20.27 -9.23
N VAL A 209 1.67 20.69 -8.46
CA VAL A 209 1.52 21.71 -7.39
C VAL A 209 1.11 23.06 -7.98
N ARG A 210 1.77 23.50 -9.07
CA ARG A 210 1.46 24.78 -9.74
C ARG A 210 0.07 24.79 -10.36
N GLU A 211 -0.34 23.67 -10.96
CA GLU A 211 -1.69 23.47 -11.49
C GLU A 211 -2.74 23.57 -10.38
N ALA A 212 -2.53 22.87 -9.26
CA ALA A 212 -3.42 22.90 -8.10
C ALA A 212 -3.64 24.32 -7.52
N LEU A 213 -2.58 25.13 -7.44
CA LEU A 213 -2.67 26.53 -7.01
C LEU A 213 -3.43 27.43 -8.00
N THR A 214 -3.43 27.08 -9.29
CA THR A 214 -4.16 27.82 -10.33
C THR A 214 -5.67 27.57 -10.22
N HIS A 215 -6.07 26.34 -9.87
CA HIS A 215 -7.47 25.97 -9.67
C HIS A 215 -8.05 26.40 -8.32
N TRP A 216 -7.29 27.13 -7.49
CA TRP A 216 -7.69 27.46 -6.11
C TRP A 216 -9.02 28.21 -5.99
N ARG A 217 -9.33 29.08 -6.98
CA ARG A 217 -10.45 30.04 -6.93
C ARG A 217 -11.45 29.94 -8.09
N VAL A 218 -11.36 28.92 -8.94
CA VAL A 218 -12.31 28.75 -10.06
C VAL A 218 -13.71 28.46 -9.48
N PRO A 219 -14.83 28.94 -10.06
CA PRO A 219 -16.17 28.61 -9.55
C PRO A 219 -16.46 27.10 -9.45
N ALA A 220 -15.81 26.30 -10.29
CA ALA A 220 -15.79 24.83 -10.25
C ALA A 220 -14.52 24.25 -9.56
N ALA A 221 -13.90 24.98 -8.63
CA ALA A 221 -12.58 24.71 -8.07
C ALA A 221 -12.43 23.29 -7.49
N PHE A 222 -13.46 22.75 -6.83
CA PHE A 222 -13.39 21.41 -6.25
C PHE A 222 -13.27 20.34 -7.33
N ALA A 223 -14.06 20.41 -8.40
CA ALA A 223 -14.01 19.47 -9.51
C ALA A 223 -12.71 19.61 -10.33
N ALA A 224 -12.26 20.84 -10.58
CA ALA A 224 -11.00 21.09 -11.29
C ALA A 224 -9.79 20.64 -10.47
N PHE A 225 -9.79 20.90 -9.16
CA PHE A 225 -8.73 20.45 -8.26
C PHE A 225 -8.70 18.92 -8.13
N ALA A 226 -9.87 18.26 -8.12
CA ALA A 226 -9.97 16.80 -8.10
C ALA A 226 -9.27 16.15 -9.31
N ALA A 227 -9.28 16.82 -10.46
CA ALA A 227 -8.64 16.37 -11.69
C ALA A 227 -7.12 16.62 -11.74
N CYS A 228 -6.57 17.46 -10.86
CA CYS A 228 -5.14 17.76 -10.81
C CYS A 228 -4.32 16.49 -10.57
N ALA A 229 -3.15 16.39 -11.19
CA ALA A 229 -2.26 15.26 -10.97
C ALA A 229 -1.79 15.11 -9.51
N LEU A 230 -1.91 16.17 -8.70
CA LEU A 230 -1.59 16.19 -7.28
C LEU A 230 -2.47 15.23 -6.45
N THR A 231 -3.70 14.92 -6.89
CA THR A 231 -4.56 13.93 -6.21
C THR A 231 -4.08 12.49 -6.38
N ARG A 232 -3.08 12.25 -7.25
CA ARG A 232 -2.49 10.94 -7.52
C ARG A 232 -1.11 10.76 -6.88
N THR A 233 -0.63 11.76 -6.13
CA THR A 233 0.66 11.67 -5.41
C THR A 233 0.47 10.95 -4.07
N ARG A 234 1.57 10.59 -3.40
CA ARG A 234 1.51 9.95 -2.07
C ARG A 234 0.91 10.88 -1.02
N LEU A 235 1.07 12.20 -1.18
CA LEU A 235 0.41 13.18 -0.32
C LEU A 235 -1.10 12.97 -0.21
N ALA A 236 -1.72 12.36 -1.22
CA ALA A 236 -3.15 12.09 -1.29
C ALA A 236 -3.53 10.65 -0.93
N ALA A 237 -2.56 9.74 -0.82
CA ALA A 237 -2.81 8.29 -0.84
C ALA A 237 -3.64 7.79 0.35
N ASP A 238 -3.47 8.42 1.52
CA ASP A 238 -4.13 8.02 2.77
C ASP A 238 -5.21 9.02 3.23
N LEU A 239 -5.53 10.02 2.40
CA LEU A 239 -6.53 11.03 2.74
C LEU A 239 -7.94 10.50 2.45
N ALA A 240 -8.80 10.48 3.47
CA ALA A 240 -10.19 10.05 3.34
C ALA A 240 -11.03 10.97 2.41
N ASP A 241 -10.71 12.26 2.38
CA ASP A 241 -11.27 13.23 1.44
C ASP A 241 -10.13 14.07 0.84
N PRO A 242 -9.52 13.61 -0.28
CA PRO A 242 -8.26 14.16 -0.78
C PRO A 242 -8.33 15.64 -1.15
N VAL A 243 -9.43 16.14 -1.70
CA VAL A 243 -9.51 17.52 -2.20
C VAL A 243 -9.45 18.57 -1.08
N PRO A 244 -10.32 18.57 -0.07
CA PRO A 244 -10.23 19.53 1.03
C PRO A 244 -8.97 19.33 1.88
N GLN A 245 -8.51 18.09 2.06
CA GLN A 245 -7.31 17.83 2.87
C GLN A 245 -6.02 18.26 2.15
N LEU A 246 -5.88 18.02 0.84
CA LEU A 246 -4.75 18.56 0.06
C LEU A 246 -4.78 20.10 -0.02
N ARG A 247 -5.97 20.70 -0.09
CA ARG A 247 -6.09 22.16 -0.01
C ARG A 247 -5.59 22.65 1.36
N ALA A 248 -6.03 22.02 2.46
CA ALA A 248 -5.53 22.35 3.78
C ALA A 248 -4.00 22.19 3.87
N LEU A 249 -3.45 21.10 3.33
CA LEU A 249 -2.00 20.85 3.28
C LEU A 249 -1.25 21.92 2.49
N LEU A 250 -1.71 22.26 1.28
CA LEU A 250 -1.10 23.33 0.47
C LEU A 250 -1.15 24.68 1.18
N ARG A 251 -2.25 24.96 1.89
CA ARG A 251 -2.38 26.19 2.68
C ARG A 251 -1.35 26.21 3.81
N GLN A 252 -1.29 25.13 4.58
CA GLN A 252 -0.38 24.97 5.70
C GLN A 252 1.09 25.09 5.24
N ALA A 253 1.47 24.37 4.17
CA ALA A 253 2.82 24.43 3.63
C ALA A 253 3.21 25.84 3.15
N VAL A 254 2.27 26.64 2.65
CA VAL A 254 2.53 28.05 2.33
C VAL A 254 2.71 28.89 3.60
N ASP A 255 1.91 28.65 4.64
CA ASP A 255 2.04 29.36 5.90
C ASP A 255 3.35 29.01 6.63
N ASP A 256 3.79 27.75 6.56
CA ASP A 256 5.04 27.26 7.14
C ASP A 256 6.30 27.90 6.54
N LEU A 257 6.22 28.43 5.30
CA LEU A 257 7.32 29.19 4.71
C LEU A 257 7.71 30.40 5.57
N ALA A 258 6.81 30.93 6.39
CA ALA A 258 7.12 32.03 7.31
C ALA A 258 8.07 31.64 8.46
N GLY A 259 8.36 30.34 8.66
CA GLY A 259 9.32 29.85 9.65
C GLY A 259 10.78 30.22 9.36
N ASP A 260 11.11 30.60 8.12
CA ASP A 260 12.41 31.17 7.73
C ASP A 260 12.22 32.67 7.38
N PRO A 261 13.07 33.58 7.91
CA PRO A 261 13.10 34.98 7.48
C PRO A 261 13.12 35.19 5.95
N ARG A 262 13.73 34.27 5.19
CA ARG A 262 13.78 34.28 3.72
C ARG A 262 12.46 33.88 3.07
N GLY A 263 11.61 33.14 3.78
CA GLY A 263 10.34 32.63 3.29
C GLY A 263 9.14 33.54 3.58
N VAL A 264 9.28 34.54 4.46
CA VAL A 264 8.20 35.52 4.76
C VAL A 264 7.69 36.23 3.49
N ARG A 265 8.59 36.77 2.65
CA ARG A 265 8.20 37.44 1.40
C ARG A 265 7.64 36.49 0.35
N ALA A 266 8.11 35.24 0.33
CA ALA A 266 7.59 34.20 -0.54
C ALA A 266 6.15 33.81 -0.15
N ARG A 267 5.88 33.64 1.15
CA ARG A 267 4.56 33.38 1.72
C ARG A 267 3.58 34.49 1.39
N GLU A 268 3.97 35.74 1.57
CA GLU A 268 3.16 36.92 1.22
C GLU A 268 2.80 36.93 -0.27
N ALA A 269 3.78 36.69 -1.15
CA ALA A 269 3.57 36.70 -2.60
C ALA A 269 2.62 35.58 -3.08
N LEU A 270 2.80 34.35 -2.56
CA LEU A 270 1.92 33.20 -2.83
C LEU A 270 0.49 33.45 -2.34
N THR A 271 0.35 33.97 -1.12
CA THR A 271 -0.94 34.29 -0.52
C THR A 271 -1.67 35.34 -1.36
N ALA A 272 -0.99 36.43 -1.71
CA ALA A 272 -1.58 37.50 -2.52
C ALA A 272 -1.98 37.02 -3.93
N GLY A 273 -1.18 36.15 -4.56
CA GLY A 273 -1.42 35.67 -5.92
C GLY A 273 -2.52 34.60 -6.03
N HIS A 274 -2.50 33.61 -5.15
CA HIS A 274 -3.36 32.44 -5.27
C HIS A 274 -4.57 32.49 -4.34
N PHE A 275 -4.42 33.08 -3.15
CA PHE A 275 -5.42 32.93 -2.08
C PHE A 275 -6.25 34.17 -1.80
N SER A 276 -5.66 35.37 -1.85
CA SER A 276 -6.31 36.63 -1.42
C SER A 276 -7.28 37.24 -2.44
N GLY A 277 -7.62 36.54 -3.53
CA GLY A 277 -8.63 37.03 -4.46
C GLY A 277 -8.15 38.06 -5.49
N ALA A 278 -6.85 38.35 -5.61
CA ALA A 278 -6.36 39.32 -6.60
C ALA A 278 -6.64 38.85 -8.04
N PRO A 279 -7.23 39.67 -8.93
CA PRO A 279 -7.58 39.23 -10.28
C PRO A 279 -6.35 39.07 -11.20
N THR A 280 -5.25 39.78 -10.92
CA THR A 280 -3.99 39.67 -11.66
C THR A 280 -2.78 39.71 -10.71
N GLN A 281 -1.61 39.30 -11.22
CA GLN A 281 -0.36 39.37 -10.47
C GLN A 281 0.07 40.82 -10.17
N GLU A 282 -0.21 41.78 -11.06
CA GLU A 282 0.03 43.21 -10.82
C GLU A 282 -0.88 43.75 -9.71
N ALA A 283 -2.12 43.27 -9.62
CA ALA A 283 -3.02 43.60 -8.52
C ALA A 283 -2.52 43.01 -7.19
N ALA A 284 -1.98 41.78 -7.20
CA ALA A 284 -1.34 41.18 -6.04
C ALA A 284 -0.09 41.97 -5.60
N ALA A 285 0.77 42.38 -6.55
CA ALA A 285 1.95 43.20 -6.28
C ALA A 285 1.60 44.55 -5.65
N ARG A 286 0.57 45.25 -6.17
CA ARG A 286 0.08 46.51 -5.60
C ARG A 286 -0.42 46.36 -4.17
N ARG A 287 -1.13 45.27 -3.86
CA ARG A 287 -1.61 44.99 -2.49
C ARG A 287 -0.49 44.80 -1.49
N LEU A 288 0.66 44.28 -1.94
CA LEU A 288 1.85 44.12 -1.11
C LEU A 288 2.76 45.37 -1.13
N ALA A 289 2.35 46.45 -1.82
CA ALA A 289 3.17 47.65 -2.05
C ALA A 289 4.55 47.33 -2.67
N LEU A 290 4.61 46.34 -3.57
CA LEU A 290 5.83 45.91 -4.24
C LEU A 290 5.85 46.29 -5.74
N PRO A 291 7.02 46.63 -6.30
CA PRO A 291 7.20 46.62 -7.74
C PRO A 291 6.88 45.23 -8.33
N TYR A 292 6.28 45.20 -9.52
CA TYR A 292 5.85 43.95 -10.16
C TYR A 292 6.99 42.93 -10.36
N GLY A 293 8.18 43.39 -10.77
CA GLY A 293 9.36 42.53 -10.90
C GLY A 293 9.81 41.90 -9.57
N THR A 294 9.73 42.66 -8.48
CA THR A 294 10.04 42.19 -7.12
C THR A 294 9.01 41.15 -6.66
N TYR A 295 7.72 41.41 -6.88
CA TYR A 295 6.65 40.45 -6.61
C TYR A 295 6.87 39.13 -7.36
N ARG A 296 7.14 39.19 -8.68
CA ARG A 296 7.37 37.98 -9.49
C ARG A 296 8.57 37.16 -9.00
N ARG A 297 9.63 37.83 -8.54
CA ARG A 297 10.80 37.17 -7.95
C ARG A 297 10.42 36.41 -6.68
N HIS A 298 9.67 37.04 -5.77
CA HIS A 298 9.20 36.39 -4.55
C HIS A 298 8.19 35.27 -4.82
N LEU A 299 7.31 35.44 -5.81
CA LEU A 299 6.36 34.42 -6.22
C LEU A 299 7.09 33.17 -6.76
N ARG A 300 8.09 33.35 -7.64
CA ARG A 300 8.89 32.24 -8.16
C ARG A 300 9.63 31.52 -7.03
N GLN A 301 10.31 32.28 -6.18
CA GLN A 301 11.01 31.73 -5.01
C GLN A 301 10.06 30.96 -4.10
N GLY A 302 8.85 31.48 -3.85
CA GLY A 302 7.84 30.79 -3.04
C GLY A 302 7.37 29.50 -3.66
N LEU A 303 7.11 29.48 -4.97
CA LEU A 303 6.75 28.25 -5.68
C LEU A 303 7.86 27.20 -5.58
N ASP A 304 9.12 27.60 -5.72
CA ASP A 304 10.26 26.68 -5.66
C ASP A 304 10.43 26.11 -4.24
N LEU A 305 10.31 26.94 -3.19
CA LEU A 305 10.35 26.50 -1.79
C LEU A 305 9.17 25.59 -1.42
N LEU A 306 7.97 25.92 -1.89
CA LEU A 306 6.77 25.12 -1.66
C LEU A 306 6.90 23.74 -2.33
N CYS A 307 7.35 23.70 -3.59
CA CYS A 307 7.57 22.45 -4.31
C CYS A 307 8.64 21.61 -3.62
N GLU A 308 9.73 22.22 -3.15
CA GLU A 308 10.76 21.50 -2.38
C GLU A 308 10.21 20.89 -1.09
N SER A 309 9.49 21.66 -0.28
CA SER A 309 8.92 21.19 0.98
C SER A 309 7.95 20.02 0.78
N LEU A 310 7.02 20.14 -0.18
CA LEU A 310 6.05 19.09 -0.48
C LEU A 310 6.71 17.88 -1.15
N TRP A 311 7.80 18.08 -1.89
CA TRP A 311 8.57 16.99 -2.47
C TRP A 311 9.27 16.14 -1.40
N GLN A 312 9.81 16.78 -0.36
CA GLN A 312 10.38 16.05 0.79
C GLN A 312 9.30 15.20 1.49
N GLN A 313 8.07 15.72 1.63
CA GLN A 313 6.94 14.95 2.17
C GLN A 313 6.51 13.80 1.25
N GLU A 314 6.54 13.99 -0.08
CA GLU A 314 6.26 12.94 -1.06
C GLU A 314 7.31 11.81 -1.04
N LEU A 315 8.57 12.15 -0.74
CA LEU A 315 9.67 11.20 -0.65
C LEU A 315 9.72 10.46 0.69
N HIS A 316 9.40 11.13 1.80
CA HIS A 316 9.64 10.61 3.15
C HIS A 316 8.38 10.32 3.97
N GLY A 317 7.19 10.67 3.46
CA GLY A 317 5.93 10.60 4.20
C GLY A 317 5.73 11.79 5.13
N HIS A 318 4.51 11.92 5.65
CA HIS A 318 4.18 12.94 6.66
C HIS A 318 4.72 12.48 8.02
N ARG A 319 5.45 13.34 8.73
CA ARG A 319 5.81 13.11 10.14
C ARG A 319 4.61 13.31 11.05
#